data_AF-A0A6G2I492-F1
#
_entry.id   AF-A0A6G2I492-F1
#
_cell.length_a   1.000
_cell.length_b   1.000
_cell.length_c   1.000
_cell.angle_alpha   90.00
_cell.angle_beta   90.00
_cell.angle_gamma   90.00
#
_symmetry.space_group_name_H-M   'P 1'
#
loop_
_entity.id
_entity.type
_entity.pdbx_description
1 polymer ?
#
loop_
_entity_poly.entity_id
_entity_poly.type
_entity_poly.pdbx_seq_one_letter_code
_entity_poly.pdbx_strand_id
1 'polypeptide(L)'
;MPAGSSPKRERQYEHIKKSAQDRGESPKRAKEIASRTVNKERSRSGESKTASKTSTRDPKSASQRGGQRSHSGSEGLTKDQLYEEAKKRNVQGRSSMTKRQLENTLGR
;
A
#
# COMPACT_ATOMS: atom_id res chain seq x y z
N MET A 1 2.42 -13.25 9.46
CA MET A 1 2.24 -13.50 8.02
C MET A 1 0.75 -13.55 7.72
N PRO A 2 0.26 -13.06 6.57
CA PRO A 2 -1.18 -13.10 6.26
C PRO A 2 -1.68 -14.54 6.04
N ALA A 3 -2.87 -14.85 6.55
CA ALA A 3 -3.48 -16.18 6.42
C ALA A 3 -3.80 -16.53 4.95
N GLY A 4 -3.66 -17.82 4.59
CA GLY A 4 -3.93 -18.34 3.22
C GLY A 4 -2.86 -17.94 2.20
N SER A 5 -1.59 -17.92 2.59
CA SER A 5 -0.47 -17.58 1.72
C SER A 5 0.04 -18.83 0.99
N SER A 6 0.38 -18.73 -0.29
CA SER A 6 1.03 -19.83 -1.03
C SER A 6 2.50 -19.98 -0.62
N PRO A 7 3.14 -21.15 -0.81
CA PRO A 7 4.56 -21.38 -0.47
C PRO A 7 5.51 -20.31 -1.04
N LYS A 8 5.17 -19.75 -2.21
CA LYS A 8 5.91 -18.64 -2.83
C LYS A 8 5.86 -17.36 -1.98
N ARG A 9 4.69 -17.04 -1.41
CA ARG A 9 4.50 -15.84 -0.58
C ARG A 9 5.16 -15.97 0.78
N GLU A 10 5.26 -17.18 1.32
CA GLU A 10 5.97 -17.44 2.58
C GLU A 10 7.47 -17.18 2.44
N ARG A 11 8.08 -17.70 1.37
CA ARG A 11 9.49 -17.41 1.05
C ARG A 11 9.74 -15.93 0.84
N GLN A 12 8.83 -15.24 0.14
CA GLN A 12 8.91 -13.80 -0.08
C GLN A 12 8.82 -13.02 1.24
N TYR A 13 7.94 -13.43 2.15
CA TYR A 13 7.79 -12.83 3.47
C TYR A 13 9.09 -12.93 4.28
N GLU A 14 9.67 -14.13 4.39
CA GLU A 14 10.91 -14.33 5.15
C GLU A 14 12.09 -13.57 4.53
N HIS A 15 12.19 -13.55 3.19
CA HIS A 15 13.24 -12.77 2.51
C HIS A 15 13.14 -11.27 2.81
N ILE A 16 11.94 -10.69 2.74
CA ILE A 16 11.73 -9.27 3.03
C ILE A 16 11.97 -8.96 4.50
N LYS A 17 11.50 -9.83 5.40
CA LYS A 17 11.71 -9.69 6.84
C LYS A 17 13.19 -9.70 7.17
N LYS A 18 13.94 -10.67 6.65
CA LYS A 18 15.40 -10.75 6.84
C LYS A 18 16.10 -9.50 6.28
N SER A 19 15.81 -9.12 5.04
CA SER A 19 16.38 -7.91 4.43
C SER A 19 16.04 -6.61 5.19
N ALA A 20 14.86 -6.51 5.81
CA ALA A 20 14.53 -5.37 6.66
C ALA A 20 15.35 -5.38 7.96
N GLN A 21 15.53 -6.54 8.60
CA GLN A 21 16.37 -6.69 9.79
C GLN A 21 17.84 -6.38 9.49
N ASP A 22 18.36 -6.85 8.36
CA ASP A 22 19.74 -6.59 7.92
C ASP A 22 20.00 -5.09 7.69
N ARG A 23 18.95 -4.31 7.38
CA ARG A 23 19.00 -2.84 7.27
C ARG A 23 18.84 -2.11 8.62
N GLY A 24 18.76 -2.84 9.73
CA GLY A 24 18.65 -2.28 11.08
C GLY A 24 17.22 -2.08 11.58
N GLU A 25 16.19 -2.56 10.87
CA GLU A 25 14.80 -2.44 11.34
C GLU A 25 14.52 -3.37 12.52
N SER A 26 13.74 -2.88 13.50
CA SER A 26 13.32 -3.72 14.63
C SER A 26 12.56 -4.97 14.16
N PRO A 27 12.62 -6.10 14.87
CA PRO A 27 11.91 -7.33 14.48
C PRO A 27 10.41 -7.13 14.27
N LYS A 28 9.79 -6.27 15.09
CA LYS A 28 8.37 -5.91 14.96
C LYS A 28 8.11 -5.14 13.66
N ARG A 29 8.94 -4.15 13.37
CA ARG A 29 8.83 -3.33 12.16
C ARG A 29 9.12 -4.13 10.89
N ALA A 30 10.13 -4.99 10.90
CA ALA A 30 10.46 -5.89 9.80
C ALA A 30 9.31 -6.85 9.45
N LYS A 31 8.68 -7.48 10.46
CA LYS A 31 7.48 -8.32 10.27
C LYS A 31 6.32 -7.55 9.65
N GLU A 32 6.13 -6.31 10.08
CA GLU A 32 5.08 -5.43 9.55
C GLU A 32 5.35 -5.07 8.08
N ILE A 33 6.58 -4.66 7.75
CA ILE A 33 7.00 -4.36 6.38
C ILE A 33 6.80 -5.58 5.48
N ALA A 34 7.28 -6.75 5.91
CA ALA A 34 7.13 -7.98 5.14
C ALA A 34 5.66 -8.35 4.91
N SER A 35 4.82 -8.25 5.96
CA SER A 35 3.38 -8.52 5.85
C SER A 35 2.69 -7.57 4.86
N ARG A 36 3.00 -6.27 4.94
CA ARG A 36 2.41 -5.24 4.07
C ARG A 36 2.79 -5.46 2.60
N THR A 37 4.06 -5.76 2.34
CA THR A 37 4.55 -5.99 0.96
C THR A 37 3.91 -7.24 0.36
N VAL A 38 3.86 -8.35 1.10
CA VAL A 38 3.23 -9.59 0.61
C VAL A 38 1.73 -9.42 0.39
N ASN A 39 1.01 -8.75 1.30
CA ASN A 39 -0.41 -8.46 1.12
C ASN A 39 -0.68 -7.63 -0.15
N LYS A 40 0.15 -6.62 -0.43
CA LYS A 40 -0.01 -5.81 -1.64
C LYS A 40 0.15 -6.66 -2.91
N GLU A 41 1.13 -7.58 -2.91
CA GLU A 41 1.38 -8.44 -4.06
C GLU A 41 0.24 -9.46 -4.25
N ARG A 42 -0.29 -10.01 -3.15
CA ARG A 42 -1.48 -10.85 -3.18
C ARG A 42 -2.71 -10.13 -3.72
N SER A 43 -2.94 -8.88 -3.32
CA SER A 43 -4.05 -8.07 -3.86
C SER A 43 -3.89 -7.78 -5.35
N ARG A 44 -2.65 -7.60 -5.84
CA ARG A 44 -2.35 -7.40 -7.27
C ARG A 44 -2.56 -8.66 -8.11
N SER A 45 -2.13 -9.82 -7.61
CA SER A 45 -2.24 -11.09 -8.33
C SER A 45 -3.60 -11.79 -8.19
N GLY A 46 -4.56 -11.18 -7.47
CA GLY A 46 -5.87 -11.78 -7.23
C GLY A 46 -5.88 -12.89 -6.16
N GLU A 47 -4.78 -13.11 -5.45
CA GLU A 47 -4.66 -14.07 -4.35
C GLU A 47 -5.30 -13.59 -3.02
N SER A 48 -5.84 -12.38 -3.00
CA SER A 48 -6.52 -11.80 -1.84
C SER A 48 -8.03 -11.76 -2.05
N LYS A 49 -8.78 -12.21 -1.04
CA LYS A 49 -10.26 -12.10 -1.01
C LYS A 49 -10.73 -10.64 -1.07
N THR A 50 -9.92 -9.72 -0.58
CA THR A 50 -10.20 -8.28 -0.58
C THR A 50 -9.09 -7.54 -1.31
N ALA A 51 -9.47 -6.67 -2.25
CA ALA A 51 -8.54 -5.83 -2.98
C ALA A 51 -9.14 -4.44 -3.24
N SER A 52 -8.37 -3.38 -2.98
CA SER A 52 -8.77 -2.03 -3.37
C SER A 52 -8.53 -1.79 -4.86
N LYS A 53 -9.32 -0.91 -5.49
CA LYS A 53 -9.12 -0.53 -6.90
C LYS A 53 -7.72 0.03 -7.15
N THR A 54 -7.22 0.82 -6.19
CA THR A 54 -5.84 1.35 -6.18
C THR A 54 -4.74 0.31 -5.96
N SER A 55 -5.10 -0.93 -5.61
CA SER A 55 -4.15 -2.03 -5.52
C SER A 55 -4.09 -2.86 -6.78
N THR A 56 -5.21 -3.04 -7.47
CA THR A 56 -5.29 -3.85 -8.70
C THR A 56 -5.05 -3.05 -9.98
N ARG A 57 -5.49 -1.79 -10.04
CA ARG A 57 -5.39 -0.94 -11.25
C ARG A 57 -4.16 -0.05 -11.29
N ASP A 58 -3.30 -0.15 -10.29
CA ASP A 58 -2.07 0.62 -10.31
C ASP A 58 -1.10 0.01 -11.31
N PRO A 59 -0.71 0.72 -12.38
CA PRO A 59 0.19 0.17 -13.39
C PRO A 59 1.57 -0.14 -12.82
N LYS A 60 1.94 0.42 -11.65
CA LYS A 60 3.27 0.26 -11.05
C LYS A 60 3.23 -0.64 -9.82
N SER A 61 4.16 -1.59 -9.78
CA SER A 61 4.41 -2.40 -8.59
C SER A 61 4.92 -1.54 -7.41
N ALA A 62 4.86 -2.07 -6.20
CA ALA A 62 5.33 -1.35 -5.02
C ALA A 62 6.82 -0.97 -5.12
N SER A 63 7.67 -1.86 -5.65
CA SER A 63 9.10 -1.62 -5.84
C SER A 63 9.36 -0.56 -6.92
N GLN A 64 8.67 -0.65 -8.05
CA GLN A 64 8.82 0.29 -9.17
C GLN A 64 8.40 1.70 -8.79
N ARG A 65 7.35 1.81 -7.96
CA ARG A 65 6.90 3.09 -7.40
C ARG A 65 7.91 3.68 -6.41
N GLY A 66 8.51 2.83 -5.56
CA GLY A 66 9.54 3.23 -4.60
C GLY A 66 10.78 3.82 -5.29
N GLY A 67 11.26 3.18 -6.36
CA GLY A 67 12.43 3.67 -7.11
C GLY A 67 12.16 4.92 -7.96
N GLN A 68 10.95 5.08 -8.48
CA GLN A 68 10.62 6.26 -9.30
C GLN A 68 10.28 7.51 -8.49
N ARG A 69 9.91 7.35 -7.21
CA ARG A 69 9.44 8.47 -6.36
C ARG A 69 10.40 8.79 -5.21
N SER A 70 11.57 8.17 -5.15
CA SER A 70 12.52 8.33 -4.06
C SER A 70 13.32 9.64 -4.08
N HIS A 71 13.23 10.46 -5.14
CA HIS A 71 14.13 11.61 -5.35
C HIS A 71 13.45 12.96 -5.60
N SER A 72 12.11 13.04 -5.53
CA SER A 72 11.35 14.25 -5.91
C SER A 72 10.68 14.99 -4.75
N GLY A 73 10.94 14.61 -3.49
CA GLY A 73 10.27 15.19 -2.32
C GLY A 73 8.81 14.74 -2.16
N SER A 74 8.14 15.20 -1.10
CA SER A 74 6.77 14.78 -0.77
C SER A 74 5.72 15.64 -1.49
N GLU A 75 5.15 15.14 -2.59
CA GLU A 75 4.04 15.79 -3.34
C GLU A 75 2.65 15.62 -2.68
N GLY A 76 2.60 15.12 -1.44
CA GLY A 76 1.37 14.76 -0.74
C GLY A 76 0.70 13.49 -1.30
N LEU A 77 -0.54 13.24 -0.85
CA LEU A 77 -1.32 12.09 -1.31
C LEU A 77 -1.89 12.34 -2.72
N THR A 78 -2.11 11.27 -3.48
CA THR A 78 -2.80 11.38 -4.77
C THR A 78 -4.30 11.54 -4.58
N LYS A 79 -5.00 12.10 -5.58
CA LYS A 79 -6.47 12.20 -5.57
C LYS A 79 -7.14 10.85 -5.30
N ASP A 80 -6.64 9.78 -5.90
CA ASP A 80 -7.18 8.43 -5.71
C ASP A 80 -6.98 7.89 -4.29
N GLN A 81 -5.84 8.21 -3.66
CA GLN A 81 -5.58 7.84 -2.27
C GLN A 81 -6.53 8.57 -1.33
N LEU A 82 -6.73 9.87 -1.56
CA LEU A 82 -7.68 10.68 -0.81
C LEU A 82 -9.12 10.22 -1.05
N TYR A 83 -9.47 9.83 -2.27
CA TYR A 83 -10.79 9.28 -2.60
C TYR A 83 -11.06 7.97 -1.87
N GLU A 84 -10.11 7.03 -1.85
CA GLU A 84 -10.25 5.77 -1.11
C GLU A 84 -10.29 5.99 0.41
N GLU A 85 -9.55 6.98 0.93
CA GLU A 85 -9.63 7.37 2.35
C GLU A 85 -11.01 7.98 2.69
N ALA A 86 -11.49 8.91 1.88
CA ALA A 86 -12.82 9.50 1.99
C ALA A 86 -13.93 8.43 1.88
N LYS A 87 -13.74 7.42 1.02
CA LYS A 87 -14.63 6.27 0.91
C LYS A 87 -14.65 5.44 2.19
N LYS A 88 -13.49 5.15 2.79
CA LYS A 88 -13.41 4.41 4.07
C LYS A 88 -14.04 5.18 5.24
N ARG A 89 -13.97 6.51 5.21
CA ARG A 89 -14.60 7.39 6.21
C ARG A 89 -16.06 7.73 5.88
N ASN A 90 -16.66 7.11 4.85
CA ASN A 90 -18.04 7.34 4.41
C ASN A 90 -18.38 8.81 4.09
N VAL A 91 -17.42 9.58 3.59
CA VAL A 91 -17.64 10.98 3.18
C VAL A 91 -18.60 11.03 2.00
N GLN A 92 -19.69 11.77 2.15
CA GLN A 92 -20.69 11.98 1.09
C GLN A 92 -20.18 12.98 0.06
N GLY A 93 -20.59 12.84 -1.20
CA GLY A 93 -20.13 13.71 -2.29
C GLY A 93 -18.67 13.52 -2.73
N ARG A 94 -17.92 12.60 -2.10
CA ARG A 94 -16.51 12.30 -2.39
C ARG A 94 -16.16 12.07 -3.87
N SER A 95 -17.11 11.56 -4.67
CA SER A 95 -16.93 11.32 -6.11
C SER A 95 -16.86 12.59 -6.94
N SER A 96 -17.49 13.65 -6.48
CA SER A 96 -17.50 14.95 -7.16
C SER A 96 -16.39 15.88 -6.67
N MET A 97 -15.69 15.50 -5.59
CA MET A 97 -14.66 16.34 -4.98
C MET A 97 -13.35 16.35 -5.78
N THR A 98 -12.73 17.52 -5.85
CA THR A 98 -11.36 17.71 -6.36
C THR A 98 -10.33 17.23 -5.34
N LYS A 99 -9.06 17.10 -5.75
CA LYS A 99 -7.95 16.72 -4.83
C LYS A 99 -7.93 17.61 -3.59
N ARG A 100 -8.01 18.94 -3.79
CA ARG A 100 -7.99 19.93 -2.70
C ARG A 100 -9.21 19.84 -1.79
N GLN A 101 -10.40 19.58 -2.35
CA GLN A 101 -11.60 19.37 -1.54
C GLN A 101 -11.51 18.08 -0.71
N LEU A 102 -10.94 17.00 -1.28
CA LEU A 102 -10.69 15.78 -0.53
C LEU A 102 -9.64 15.97 0.58
N GLU A 103 -8.60 16.77 0.37
CA GLU A 103 -7.62 17.13 1.42
C GLU A 103 -8.30 17.90 2.56
N ASN A 104 -9.03 18.96 2.22
CA ASN A 104 -9.75 19.79 3.19
C ASN A 104 -10.75 18.96 4.01
N THR A 105 -11.56 18.11 3.36
CA THR A 105 -12.54 17.25 4.05
C THR A 105 -11.89 16.19 4.95
N LEU A 106 -10.66 15.79 4.65
CA LEU A 106 -9.91 14.82 5.46
C LEU A 106 -9.03 15.48 6.53
N GLY A 107 -8.94 16.82 6.54
CA GLY A 107 -8.13 17.60 7.47
C GLY A 107 -6.63 17.46 7.21
N ARG A 108 -6.22 17.50 5.94
CA ARG A 108 -4.83 17.40 5.51
C ARG A 108 -4.30 18.69 4.90
#